data_AF-A0A951I429-F1
#
_entry.id   AF-A0A951I429-F1
#
_cell.length_a   1.000
_cell.length_b   1.000
_cell.length_c   1.000
_cell.angle_alpha   90.00
_cell.angle_beta   90.00
_cell.angle_gamma   90.00
#
_symmetry.space_group_name_H-M   'P 1'
#
loop_
_entity.id
_entity.type
_entity.pdbx_description
1 polymer ?
#
loop_
_entity_poly.entity_id
_entity_poly.type
_entity_poly.pdbx_seq_one_letter_code
_entity_poly.pdbx_strand_id
1 'polypeptide(L)'
;MSKQRLFVKMVLPLFAFLLLASWSGSAAQAQGKKSLYERLGGYDALAAVTDDFIGRLAADKQLSRFLVGLSDDSKKKLRQHFLNLLCQTTGGPCIYTGR
;
A
#
# COMPACT_ATOMS: atom_id res chain seq x y z
N MET A 1 -21.15 49.10 -37.83
CA MET A 1 -21.20 48.29 -36.59
C MET A 1 -21.18 46.76 -36.81
N SER A 2 -20.89 46.23 -38.02
CA SER A 2 -20.98 44.77 -38.30
C SER A 2 -19.65 44.00 -38.15
N LYS A 3 -18.49 44.64 -38.35
CA LYS A 3 -17.18 43.95 -38.38
C LYS A 3 -16.68 43.48 -37.01
N GLN A 4 -17.00 44.22 -35.95
CA GLN A 4 -16.55 43.92 -34.57
C GLN A 4 -17.29 42.71 -33.96
N ARG A 5 -18.55 42.46 -34.37
CA ARG A 5 -19.34 41.31 -33.95
C ARG A 5 -18.95 40.01 -34.66
N LEU A 6 -18.34 40.10 -35.85
CA LEU A 6 -17.82 38.94 -36.58
C LEU A 6 -16.48 38.45 -36.01
N PHE A 7 -15.61 39.39 -35.63
CA PHE A 7 -14.29 39.09 -35.09
C PHE A 7 -14.37 38.32 -33.76
N VAL A 8 -15.28 38.71 -32.85
CA VAL A 8 -15.48 38.04 -31.55
C VAL A 8 -16.01 36.60 -31.71
N LYS A 9 -16.86 36.34 -32.70
CA LYS A 9 -17.44 35.00 -32.96
C LYS A 9 -16.44 34.01 -33.57
N MET A 10 -15.37 34.51 -34.18
CA MET A 10 -14.33 33.68 -34.82
C MET A 10 -13.12 33.44 -33.89
N VAL A 11 -12.84 34.35 -32.96
CA VAL A 11 -11.74 34.22 -31.99
C VAL A 11 -12.14 33.37 -30.76
N LEU A 12 -13.42 33.36 -30.36
CA LEU A 12 -13.93 32.56 -29.23
C LEU A 12 -13.69 31.03 -29.35
N PRO A 13 -13.93 30.36 -30.50
CA PRO A 13 -13.68 28.92 -30.60
C PRO A 13 -12.19 28.58 -30.76
N LEU A 14 -11.37 29.50 -31.28
CA LEU A 14 -9.92 29.29 -31.43
C LEU A 14 -9.19 29.31 -30.08
N PHE A 15 -9.62 30.17 -29.14
CA PHE A 15 -9.06 30.21 -27.79
C PHE A 15 -9.49 29.00 -26.93
N ALA A 16 -10.70 28.49 -27.14
CA ALA A 16 -11.18 27.28 -26.48
C ALA A 16 -10.44 26.01 -26.94
N PHE A 17 -9.99 25.96 -28.19
CA PHE A 17 -9.22 24.83 -28.73
C PHE A 17 -7.77 24.78 -28.23
N LEU A 18 -7.15 25.95 -28.00
CA LEU A 18 -5.79 26.05 -27.44
C LEU A 18 -5.71 25.72 -25.93
N LEU A 19 -6.83 25.84 -25.19
CA LEU A 19 -6.90 25.44 -23.79
C LEU A 19 -7.11 23.93 -23.58
N LEU A 20 -7.57 23.19 -24.60
CA LEU A 20 -7.74 21.73 -24.55
C LEU A 20 -6.49 20.94 -24.97
N ALA A 21 -5.56 21.56 -25.70
CA ALA A 21 -4.36 20.89 -26.21
C ALA A 21 -3.17 20.87 -25.22
N SER A 22 -3.27 21.55 -24.08
CA SER A 22 -2.17 21.66 -23.10
C SER A 22 -2.28 20.72 -21.89
N TRP A 23 -3.23 19.78 -21.88
CA TRP A 23 -3.21 18.69 -20.89
C TRP A 23 -2.52 17.45 -21.45
N SER A 24 -1.31 17.62 -21.97
CA SER A 24 -0.33 16.53 -21.98
C SER A 24 0.16 16.35 -20.54
N GLY A 25 -0.72 15.82 -19.70
CA GLY A 25 -0.31 15.28 -18.41
C GLY A 25 0.81 14.30 -18.70
N SER A 26 2.03 14.65 -18.27
CA SER A 26 3.12 13.69 -18.22
C SER A 26 2.67 12.58 -17.29
N ALA A 27 2.09 11.52 -17.86
CA ALA A 27 2.12 10.19 -17.32
C ALA A 27 3.56 9.67 -17.45
N ALA A 28 4.53 10.44 -16.93
CA ALA A 28 5.83 9.92 -16.58
C ALA A 28 5.53 8.91 -15.48
N GLN A 29 5.46 7.66 -15.90
CA GLN A 29 5.19 6.49 -15.09
C GLN A 29 5.77 6.68 -13.70
N ALA A 30 4.88 6.84 -12.71
CA ALA A 30 5.17 6.31 -11.40
C ALA A 30 5.25 4.79 -11.58
N GLN A 31 6.39 4.28 -12.05
CA GLN A 31 6.82 2.94 -11.71
C GLN A 31 7.05 3.00 -10.20
N GLY A 32 5.94 2.92 -9.46
CA GLY A 32 5.93 2.92 -8.01
C GLY A 32 6.91 1.85 -7.59
N LYS A 33 7.95 2.26 -6.87
CA LYS A 33 8.97 1.34 -6.35
C LYS A 33 8.21 0.24 -5.62
N LYS A 34 8.41 -1.03 -6.04
CA LYS A 34 7.76 -2.19 -5.42
C LYS A 34 7.79 -2.05 -3.91
N SER A 35 6.66 -2.32 -3.26
CA SER A 35 6.58 -2.20 -1.81
C SER A 35 7.58 -3.14 -1.15
N LEU A 36 7.92 -2.89 0.12
CA LEU A 36 8.80 -3.81 0.84
C LEU A 36 8.17 -5.21 0.92
N TYR A 37 6.86 -5.28 1.12
CA TYR A 37 6.07 -6.52 1.04
C TYR A 37 6.34 -7.30 -0.24
N GLU A 38 6.24 -6.65 -1.41
CA GLU A 38 6.49 -7.30 -2.70
C GLU A 38 7.95 -7.73 -2.86
N ARG A 39 8.89 -6.93 -2.37
CA ARG A 39 10.33 -7.23 -2.43
C ARG A 39 10.75 -8.38 -1.51
N LEU A 40 10.03 -8.56 -0.40
CA LEU A 40 10.26 -9.64 0.56
C LEU A 40 9.64 -10.98 0.13
N GLY A 41 8.79 -10.98 -0.91
CA GLY A 41 8.14 -12.20 -1.42
C GLY A 41 6.66 -12.33 -1.03
N GLY A 42 6.04 -11.26 -0.53
CA GLY A 42 4.61 -11.22 -0.23
C GLY A 42 4.22 -12.02 1.01
N TYR A 43 2.95 -12.43 1.06
CA TYR A 43 2.32 -12.98 2.26
C TYR A 43 2.98 -14.26 2.75
N ASP A 44 3.28 -15.20 1.85
CA ASP A 44 3.84 -16.51 2.21
C ASP A 44 5.24 -16.37 2.81
N ALA A 45 6.06 -15.48 2.26
CA ALA A 45 7.38 -15.17 2.82
C ALA A 45 7.26 -14.57 4.23
N LEU A 46 6.34 -13.62 4.44
CA LEU A 46 6.10 -13.06 5.77
C LEU A 46 5.50 -14.09 6.74
N ALA A 47 4.68 -15.03 6.26
CA ALA A 47 4.11 -16.09 7.06
C ALA A 47 5.21 -17.04 7.56
N ALA A 48 6.13 -17.45 6.69
CA ALA A 48 7.28 -18.26 7.06
C ALA A 48 8.18 -17.56 8.09
N VAL A 49 8.47 -16.27 7.89
CA VAL A 49 9.23 -15.46 8.85
C VAL A 49 8.50 -15.36 10.20
N THR A 50 7.17 -15.18 10.18
CA THR A 50 6.36 -15.12 11.39
C THR A 50 6.42 -16.43 12.18
N ASP A 51 6.33 -17.56 11.49
CA ASP A 51 6.36 -18.89 12.11
C ASP A 51 7.73 -19.20 12.73
N ASP A 52 8.82 -18.91 12.02
CA ASP A 52 10.18 -19.05 12.55
C ASP A 52 10.42 -18.10 13.74
N PHE A 53 9.99 -16.84 13.65
CA PHE A 53 10.13 -15.87 14.73
C PHE A 53 9.39 -16.28 16.01
N ILE A 54 8.12 -16.69 15.90
CA ILE A 54 7.33 -17.14 17.05
C ILE A 54 7.93 -18.43 17.63
N GLY A 55 8.40 -19.34 16.78
CA GLY A 55 9.11 -20.55 17.22
C GLY A 55 10.34 -20.24 18.06
N ARG A 56 11.16 -19.28 17.62
CA ARG A 56 12.35 -18.82 18.37
C ARG A 56 11.98 -18.12 19.68
N LEU A 57 10.95 -17.26 19.67
CA LEU A 57 10.44 -16.62 20.88
C LEU A 57 9.97 -17.64 21.93
N ALA A 58 9.29 -18.70 21.49
CA ALA A 58 8.81 -19.75 22.37
C ALA A 58 9.95 -20.59 22.96
N ALA A 59 11.06 -20.74 22.25
CA ALA A 59 12.26 -21.46 22.70
C ALA A 59 13.20 -20.60 23.56
N ASP A 60 13.04 -19.27 23.53
CA ASP A 60 13.96 -18.35 24.22
C ASP A 60 13.76 -18.37 25.74
N LYS A 61 14.85 -18.47 26.50
CA LYS A 61 14.81 -18.59 27.97
C LYS A 61 14.29 -17.33 28.66
N GLN A 62 14.49 -16.16 28.06
CA GLN A 62 14.04 -14.90 28.64
C GLN A 62 12.61 -14.58 28.18
N LEU A 63 12.27 -14.85 26.92
CA LEU A 63 11.03 -14.37 26.30
C LEU A 63 9.88 -15.40 26.33
N SER A 64 10.16 -16.69 26.42
CA SER A 64 9.13 -17.75 26.42
C SER A 64 8.04 -17.55 27.46
N ARG A 65 8.37 -16.93 28.61
CA ARG A 65 7.42 -16.61 29.69
C ARG A 65 6.20 -15.81 29.23
N PHE A 66 6.31 -15.02 28.16
CA PHE A 66 5.20 -14.23 27.61
C PHE A 66 4.22 -15.05 26.76
N LEU A 67 4.61 -16.28 26.37
CA LEU A 67 3.81 -17.18 25.55
C LEU A 67 3.18 -18.32 26.38
N VAL A 68 3.56 -18.45 27.66
CA VAL A 68 3.02 -19.46 28.58
C VAL A 68 1.55 -19.16 28.87
N GLY A 69 0.72 -20.21 28.88
CA GLY A 69 -0.71 -20.10 29.21
C GLY A 69 -1.61 -19.66 28.04
N LEU A 70 -1.05 -19.40 26.85
CA LEU A 70 -1.86 -19.16 25.66
C LEU A 70 -2.63 -20.42 25.27
N SER A 71 -3.95 -20.29 25.09
CA SER A 71 -4.75 -21.31 24.41
C SER A 71 -4.31 -21.43 22.95
N ASP A 72 -4.64 -22.54 22.29
CA ASP A 72 -4.29 -22.74 20.88
C ASP A 72 -4.93 -21.69 19.96
N ASP A 73 -6.14 -21.23 20.30
CA ASP A 73 -6.78 -20.12 19.58
C ASP A 73 -6.04 -18.80 19.79
N SER A 74 -5.53 -18.55 21.01
CA SER A 74 -4.73 -17.36 21.30
C SER A 74 -3.39 -17.39 20.55
N LYS A 75 -2.76 -18.56 20.42
CA LYS A 75 -1.54 -18.73 19.61
C LYS A 75 -1.80 -18.45 18.13
N LYS A 76 -2.88 -19.01 17.57
CA LYS A 76 -3.29 -18.74 16.17
C LYS A 76 -3.57 -17.25 15.94
N LYS A 77 -4.26 -16.61 16.89
CA LYS A 77 -4.57 -15.18 16.83
C LYS A 77 -3.31 -14.32 16.93
N LEU A 78 -2.37 -14.65 17.82
CA LEU A 78 -1.08 -13.98 17.92
C LEU A 78 -0.31 -14.06 16.60
N ARG A 79 -0.20 -15.26 16.02
CA ARG A 79 0.42 -15.49 14.71
C ARG A 79 -0.21 -14.60 13.64
N GLN A 80 -1.53 -14.63 13.52
CA GLN A 80 -2.23 -13.87 12.48
C GLN A 80 -2.09 -12.35 12.67
N HIS A 81 -2.14 -11.87 13.92
CA HIS A 81 -1.92 -10.45 14.22
C HIS A 81 -0.51 -10.01 13.86
N PHE A 82 0.51 -10.79 14.23
CA PHE A 82 1.89 -10.44 13.90
C PHE A 82 2.14 -10.42 12.39
N LEU A 83 1.62 -11.42 11.67
CA LEU A 83 1.67 -11.47 10.20
C LEU A 83 0.95 -10.27 9.56
N ASN A 84 -0.24 -9.93 10.03
CA ASN A 84 -0.99 -8.78 9.50
C ASN A 84 -0.28 -7.45 9.79
N LEU A 85 0.37 -7.32 10.96
CA LEU A 85 1.19 -6.15 11.31
C LEU A 85 2.34 -6.00 10.32
N LEU A 86 3.11 -7.07 10.09
CA LEU A 86 4.21 -7.05 9.12
C LEU A 86 3.71 -6.76 7.71
N CYS A 87 2.63 -7.41 7.28
CA CYS A 87 2.03 -7.18 5.97
C CYS A 87 1.64 -5.71 5.78
N GLN A 88 0.89 -5.11 6.71
CA GLN A 88 0.48 -3.71 6.61
C GLN A 88 1.68 -2.75 6.64
N THR A 89 2.61 -2.93 7.59
CA THR A 89 3.75 -2.01 7.78
C THR A 89 4.76 -2.06 6.64
N THR A 90 4.86 -3.19 5.94
CA THR A 90 5.73 -3.35 4.76
C THR A 90 5.07 -2.89 3.46
N GLY A 91 3.84 -2.37 3.51
CA GLY A 91 3.09 -1.87 2.35
C GLY A 91 2.35 -2.96 1.57
N GLY A 92 1.99 -4.05 2.24
CA GLY A 92 1.11 -5.10 1.72
C GLY A 92 -0.38 -4.77 1.91
N PRO A 93 -1.28 -5.55 1.33
CA PRO A 93 -2.72 -5.25 1.28
C PRO A 93 -3.48 -5.57 2.57
N CYS A 94 -2.83 -6.14 3.58
CA CYS A 94 -3.50 -6.60 4.80
C CYS A 94 -3.85 -5.43 5.73
N ILE A 95 -4.91 -5.62 6.52
CA ILE A 95 -5.30 -4.70 7.59
C ILE A 95 -4.98 -5.37 8.94
N TYR A 96 -4.16 -4.70 9.73
CA TYR A 96 -3.89 -5.06 11.12
C TYR A 96 -4.98 -4.49 12.02
N THR A 97 -5.61 -5.39 12.79
CA THR A 97 -6.72 -5.09 13.72
C THR A 97 -6.34 -5.35 15.19
N GLY A 98 -5.04 -5.51 15.47
CA GLY A 98 -4.56 -5.62 16.84
C GLY A 98 -4.54 -4.29 17.56
N ARG A 99 -4.16 -4.31 18.84
CA ARG A 99 -4.16 -3.15 19.74
C ARG A 99 -2.75 -2.62 19.96
#